data_AF-A0AAU5TX31-F1
#
_entry.id   AF-A0AAU5TX31-F1
#
_cell.length_a   1.000
_cell.length_b   1.000
_cell.length_c   1.000
_cell.angle_alpha   90.00
_cell.angle_beta   90.00
_cell.angle_gamma   90.00
#
_symmetry.space_group_name_H-M   'P 1'
#
loop_
_entity.id
_entity.type
_entity.pdbx_description
1 polymer ?
#
loop_
_entity_poly.entity_id
_entity_poly.type
_entity_poly.pdbx_seq_one_letter_code
_entity_poly.pdbx_strand_id
1 'polypeptide(L)'
;MPEQLEAAVAPRPRRRGRTTLIIAAAAVLGVVAGTCTGFVVQANREPTALPPLSQPVVKQAKGEVEPLSAAQDRHVKVNGDLRKLLLKKPKGAREPDFAAGVDGWMDIAEYADLYEKPQNAFGNLATDEFRRAAVTDWLVGGTYSVEIVLTQFRQERGLTAADYTANEQDFAGDEDDTDSWPVPGTGDGWAYVHNKPDTKPGYLPLYSAEAMATRGDIAMTVWVYDTKPIPKKKIMDLAKRQMERL
;
A
#
# COMPACT_ATOMS: atom_id res chain seq x y z
N MET A 1 -44.18 3.50 75.78
CA MET A 1 -45.13 2.80 74.90
C MET A 1 -45.17 3.52 73.56
N PRO A 2 -45.29 2.81 72.44
CA PRO A 2 -44.39 1.79 71.87
C PRO A 2 -43.95 2.26 70.45
N GLU A 3 -43.10 1.59 69.67
CA GLU A 3 -43.48 0.45 68.84
C GLU A 3 -42.19 -0.19 68.31
N GLN A 4 -42.01 -1.46 68.67
CA GLN A 4 -40.89 -2.30 68.25
C GLN A 4 -41.14 -2.77 66.82
N LEU A 5 -40.16 -2.56 65.93
CA LEU A 5 -40.18 -3.15 64.60
C LEU A 5 -39.84 -4.64 64.70
N GLU A 6 -40.86 -5.45 64.47
CA GLU A 6 -40.82 -6.91 64.39
C GLU A 6 -40.08 -7.37 63.12
N ALA A 7 -39.01 -8.14 63.28
CA ALA A 7 -38.21 -8.64 62.17
C ALA A 7 -38.92 -9.81 61.47
N ALA A 8 -39.36 -9.59 60.23
CA ALA A 8 -39.94 -10.63 59.39
C ALA A 8 -38.88 -11.67 58.97
N VAL A 9 -39.09 -12.93 59.34
CA VAL A 9 -38.23 -14.06 58.98
C VAL A 9 -38.39 -14.40 57.49
N ALA A 10 -37.30 -14.31 56.72
CA ALA A 10 -37.28 -14.64 55.29
C ALA A 10 -37.37 -16.17 55.03
N PRO A 11 -38.06 -16.62 53.97
CA PRO A 11 -38.23 -18.04 53.66
C PRO A 11 -36.91 -18.70 53.21
N ARG A 12 -36.64 -19.91 53.71
CA ARG A 12 -35.43 -20.69 53.37
C ARG A 12 -35.35 -21.01 51.86
N PRO A 13 -34.22 -20.73 51.19
CA PRO A 13 -34.04 -21.02 49.76
C PRO A 13 -33.98 -22.53 49.49
N ARG A 14 -34.80 -23.00 48.55
CA ARG A 14 -34.82 -24.40 48.07
C ARG A 14 -33.51 -24.73 47.33
N ARG A 15 -32.88 -25.85 47.67
CA ARG A 15 -31.63 -26.36 47.07
C ARG A 15 -31.79 -26.68 45.57
N ARG A 16 -31.51 -25.72 44.68
CA ARG A 16 -31.43 -25.88 43.21
C ARG A 16 -29.99 -26.09 42.70
N GLY A 17 -29.19 -26.92 43.38
CA GLY A 17 -27.76 -27.10 43.04
C GLY A 17 -27.44 -28.35 42.22
N ARG A 18 -28.03 -29.50 42.60
CA ARG A 18 -27.60 -30.81 42.07
C ARG A 18 -27.99 -31.06 40.62
N THR A 19 -29.21 -30.70 40.23
CA THR A 19 -29.69 -30.95 38.85
C THR A 19 -28.95 -30.09 37.83
N THR A 20 -28.68 -28.82 38.16
CA THR A 20 -27.92 -27.90 37.30
C THR A 20 -26.50 -28.39 37.06
N LEU A 21 -25.85 -28.94 38.09
CA LEU A 21 -24.48 -29.45 38.00
C LEU A 21 -24.40 -30.73 37.14
N ILE A 22 -25.41 -31.61 37.23
CA ILE A 22 -25.52 -32.80 36.37
C ILE A 22 -25.75 -32.40 34.91
N ILE A 23 -26.63 -31.43 34.65
CA ILE A 23 -26.89 -30.93 33.29
C ILE A 23 -25.64 -30.28 32.71
N ALA A 24 -24.93 -29.46 33.49
CA ALA A 24 -23.68 -28.85 33.06
C ALA A 24 -22.59 -29.89 32.73
N ALA A 25 -22.43 -30.91 33.58
CA ALA A 25 -21.49 -32.00 33.33
C ALA A 25 -21.84 -32.79 32.06
N ALA A 26 -23.13 -33.09 31.85
CA ALA A 26 -23.60 -33.77 30.64
C ALA A 26 -23.35 -32.93 29.37
N ALA A 27 -23.56 -31.61 29.45
CA ALA A 27 -23.27 -30.70 28.33
C ALA A 27 -21.78 -30.67 27.98
N VAL A 28 -20.90 -30.58 28.98
CA VAL A 28 -19.45 -30.62 28.76
C VAL A 28 -19.01 -31.94 28.15
N LEU A 29 -19.50 -33.07 28.67
CA LEU A 29 -19.20 -34.39 28.11
C LEU A 29 -19.71 -34.53 26.67
N GLY A 30 -20.89 -33.99 26.36
CA GLY A 30 -21.42 -33.93 25.00
C GLY A 30 -20.52 -33.15 24.04
N VAL A 31 -20.02 -31.99 24.46
CA VAL A 31 -19.09 -31.16 23.65
C VAL A 31 -17.77 -31.88 23.41
N VAL A 32 -17.19 -32.52 24.43
CA VAL A 32 -15.93 -33.26 24.30
C VAL A 32 -16.10 -34.47 23.38
N ALA A 33 -17.15 -35.26 23.58
CA ALA A 33 -17.43 -36.42 22.72
C ALA A 33 -17.70 -35.99 21.26
N GLY A 34 -18.46 -34.91 21.06
CA GLY A 34 -18.74 -34.36 19.73
C GLY A 34 -17.50 -33.85 19.02
N THR A 35 -16.61 -33.13 19.71
CA THR A 35 -15.36 -32.60 19.14
C THR A 35 -14.35 -33.71 18.80
N CYS A 36 -14.16 -34.68 19.70
CA CYS A 36 -13.30 -35.85 19.41
C CYS A 36 -13.82 -36.65 18.21
N THR A 37 -15.13 -36.89 18.13
CA THR A 37 -15.73 -37.61 17.00
C THR A 37 -15.61 -36.83 15.70
N GLY A 38 -15.89 -35.51 15.73
CA GLY A 38 -15.72 -34.63 14.57
C GLY A 38 -14.28 -34.58 14.06
N PHE A 39 -13.31 -34.56 14.98
CA PHE A 39 -11.89 -34.60 14.64
C PHE A 39 -11.50 -35.91 13.96
N VAL A 40 -11.89 -37.07 14.50
CA VAL A 40 -11.58 -38.39 13.91
C VAL A 40 -12.18 -38.54 12.51
N VAL A 41 -13.40 -38.05 12.30
CA VAL A 41 -14.04 -38.06 10.98
C VAL A 41 -13.28 -37.20 9.98
N GLN A 42 -12.84 -36.00 10.38
CA GLN A 42 -12.08 -35.13 9.49
C GLN A 42 -10.67 -35.66 9.22
N ALA A 43 -10.00 -36.21 10.24
CA ALA A 43 -8.66 -36.76 10.12
C ALA A 43 -8.60 -38.00 9.21
N ASN A 44 -9.69 -38.78 9.14
CA ASN A 44 -9.81 -39.95 8.27
C ASN A 44 -10.47 -39.66 6.91
N ARG A 45 -10.72 -38.39 6.56
CA ARG A 45 -11.11 -38.08 5.18
C ARG A 45 -9.91 -38.28 4.27
N GLU A 46 -10.11 -39.03 3.20
CA GLU A 46 -9.11 -39.13 2.14
C GLU A 46 -8.75 -37.73 1.64
N PRO A 47 -7.43 -37.40 1.54
CA PRO A 47 -7.01 -36.15 0.96
C PRO A 47 -7.60 -35.98 -0.43
N THR A 48 -8.30 -34.88 -0.67
CA THR A 48 -8.74 -34.54 -2.03
C THR A 48 -7.50 -34.39 -2.89
N ALA A 49 -7.37 -35.23 -3.91
CA ALA A 49 -6.23 -35.17 -4.82
C ALA A 49 -6.15 -33.77 -5.43
N LEU A 50 -4.98 -33.14 -5.34
CA LEU A 50 -4.73 -31.87 -6.00
C LEU A 50 -4.95 -32.04 -7.51
N PRO A 51 -5.50 -31.04 -8.20
CA PRO A 51 -5.53 -31.05 -9.65
C PRO A 51 -4.11 -31.26 -10.18
N PRO A 52 -3.93 -32.06 -11.25
CA PRO A 52 -2.61 -32.36 -11.78
C PRO A 52 -1.89 -31.06 -12.16
N LEU A 53 -0.67 -30.89 -11.65
CA LEU A 53 0.25 -29.80 -11.99
C LEU A 53 0.80 -29.90 -13.43
N SER A 54 0.19 -30.75 -14.25
CA SER A 54 0.54 -30.94 -15.66
C SER A 54 0.13 -29.71 -16.45
N GLN A 55 0.92 -28.64 -16.36
CA GLN A 55 0.86 -27.58 -17.34
C GLN A 55 1.11 -28.20 -18.73
N PRO A 56 0.35 -27.80 -19.77
CA PRO A 56 0.68 -28.21 -21.12
C PRO A 56 2.15 -27.87 -21.37
N VAL A 57 2.93 -28.87 -21.81
CA VAL A 57 4.35 -28.69 -22.09
C VAL A 57 4.47 -27.59 -23.15
N VAL A 58 4.83 -26.39 -22.71
CA VAL A 58 5.12 -25.28 -23.62
C VAL A 58 6.38 -25.71 -24.36
N LYS A 59 6.26 -25.91 -25.68
CA LYS A 59 7.42 -26.22 -26.52
C LYS A 59 8.37 -25.04 -26.44
N GLN A 60 9.46 -25.20 -25.70
CA GLN A 60 10.55 -24.24 -25.72
C GLN A 60 11.07 -24.16 -27.16
N ALA A 61 11.08 -22.97 -27.73
CA ALA A 61 11.65 -22.77 -29.06
C ALA A 61 13.12 -23.21 -29.02
N LYS A 62 13.50 -24.12 -29.90
CA LYS A 62 14.90 -24.52 -30.07
C LYS A 62 15.55 -23.55 -31.04
N GLY A 63 16.56 -22.83 -30.58
CA GLY A 63 17.33 -21.88 -31.38
C GLY A 63 18.07 -20.89 -30.51
N GLU A 64 19.23 -20.43 -30.97
CA GLU A 64 19.92 -19.28 -30.39
C GLU A 64 19.12 -18.04 -30.81
N VAL A 65 18.44 -17.41 -29.86
CA VAL A 65 17.73 -16.15 -30.09
C VAL A 65 18.73 -15.03 -29.81
N GLU A 66 18.85 -14.07 -30.73
CA GLU A 66 19.67 -12.90 -30.45
C GLU A 66 19.20 -12.24 -29.14
N PRO A 67 20.12 -11.86 -28.24
CA PRO A 67 19.77 -11.09 -27.07
C PRO A 67 18.94 -9.87 -27.48
N LEU A 68 17.96 -9.50 -26.65
CA LEU A 68 17.18 -8.30 -26.89
C LEU A 68 18.15 -7.13 -27.10
N SER A 69 17.93 -6.37 -28.19
CA SER A 69 18.69 -5.13 -28.39
C SER A 69 18.48 -4.21 -27.18
N ALA A 70 19.42 -3.31 -26.88
CA ALA A 70 19.27 -2.37 -25.76
C ALA A 70 17.99 -1.48 -25.86
N ALA A 71 17.40 -1.35 -27.05
CA ALA A 71 16.12 -0.66 -27.26
C ALA A 71 14.91 -1.50 -26.82
N GLN A 72 15.03 -2.83 -26.82
CA GLN A 72 14.01 -3.79 -26.41
C GLN A 72 14.25 -4.30 -24.98
N ASP A 73 15.50 -4.32 -24.53
CA ASP A 73 15.87 -4.64 -23.17
C ASP A 73 15.64 -3.45 -22.25
N ARG A 74 14.47 -3.45 -21.61
CA ARG A 74 14.09 -2.43 -20.63
C ARG A 74 14.98 -2.46 -19.39
N HIS A 75 15.60 -3.58 -19.07
CA HIS A 75 16.52 -3.70 -17.93
C HIS A 75 17.77 -2.83 -18.14
N VAL A 76 18.27 -2.72 -19.37
CA VAL A 76 19.37 -1.80 -19.72
C VAL A 76 18.95 -0.34 -19.51
N LYS A 77 17.71 -0.01 -19.85
CA LYS A 77 17.17 1.35 -19.72
C LYS A 77 17.07 1.80 -18.25
N VAL A 78 16.54 0.94 -17.38
CA VAL A 78 16.37 1.24 -15.93
C VAL A 78 17.68 1.19 -15.14
N ASN A 79 18.69 0.46 -15.62
CA ASN A 79 20.04 0.50 -15.03
C ASN A 79 20.85 1.75 -15.47
N GLY A 80 20.39 2.48 -16.47
CA GLY A 80 20.98 3.75 -16.90
C GLY A 80 20.71 4.93 -15.95
N ASP A 81 20.70 6.14 -16.51
CA ASP A 81 20.36 7.37 -15.80
C ASP A 81 18.84 7.53 -15.70
N LEU A 82 18.28 7.31 -14.51
CA LEU A 82 16.84 7.38 -14.23
C LEU A 82 16.22 8.74 -14.56
N ARG A 83 17.01 9.83 -14.49
CA ARG A 83 16.51 11.18 -14.82
C ARG A 83 16.05 11.30 -16.27
N LYS A 84 16.57 10.45 -17.16
CA LYS A 84 16.13 10.38 -18.56
C LYS A 84 14.74 9.74 -18.71
N LEU A 85 14.23 9.08 -17.68
CA LEU A 85 12.90 8.46 -17.65
C LEU A 85 11.84 9.41 -17.07
N LEU A 86 12.25 10.42 -16.31
CA LEU A 86 11.35 11.43 -15.75
C LEU A 86 10.69 12.28 -16.83
N LEU A 87 9.42 12.62 -16.62
CA LEU A 87 8.73 13.65 -17.38
C LEU A 87 9.53 14.95 -17.36
N LYS A 88 9.53 15.65 -18.49
CA LYS A 88 10.16 16.96 -18.55
C LYS A 88 9.18 17.99 -17.98
N LYS A 89 9.71 18.93 -17.20
CA LYS A 89 9.01 20.16 -16.82
C LYS A 89 8.29 20.77 -18.03
N PRO A 90 6.98 21.03 -17.96
CA PRO A 90 6.24 21.59 -19.08
C PRO A 90 6.65 23.05 -19.35
N LYS A 91 6.46 23.49 -20.60
CA LYS A 91 6.76 24.87 -20.99
C LYS A 91 5.94 25.85 -20.15
N GLY A 92 6.60 26.87 -19.59
CA GLY A 92 5.96 27.89 -18.76
C GLY A 92 5.82 27.51 -17.29
N ALA A 93 6.19 26.29 -16.89
CA ALA A 93 6.37 25.95 -15.49
C ALA A 93 7.73 26.45 -14.98
N ARG A 94 7.76 26.88 -13.73
CA ARG A 94 8.97 27.33 -13.03
C ARG A 94 9.50 26.21 -12.14
N GLU A 95 10.80 26.27 -11.84
CA GLU A 95 11.35 25.45 -10.76
C GLU A 95 10.86 25.98 -9.41
N PRO A 96 10.67 25.12 -8.41
CA PRO A 96 10.45 25.55 -7.04
C PRO A 96 11.66 26.31 -6.50
N ASP A 97 11.42 27.17 -5.50
CA ASP A 97 12.50 27.94 -4.86
C ASP A 97 13.47 27.01 -4.10
N PHE A 98 12.97 25.84 -3.67
CA PHE A 98 13.73 24.73 -3.15
C PHE A 98 13.44 23.51 -4.02
N ALA A 99 14.32 23.25 -4.98
CA ALA A 99 14.18 22.09 -5.86
C ALA A 99 14.38 20.80 -5.06
N ALA A 100 13.60 19.79 -5.41
CA ALA A 100 13.69 18.46 -4.85
C ALA A 100 15.01 17.80 -5.31
N GLY A 101 15.82 17.35 -4.34
CA GLY A 101 17.10 16.67 -4.57
C GLY A 101 18.22 17.54 -5.15
N VAL A 102 19.37 16.92 -5.44
CA VAL A 102 20.55 17.57 -6.03
C VAL A 102 20.77 17.05 -7.44
N ASP A 103 20.74 17.94 -8.44
CA ASP A 103 20.86 17.62 -9.87
C ASP A 103 19.85 16.53 -10.34
N GLY A 104 18.65 16.51 -9.74
CA GLY A 104 17.58 15.56 -10.02
C GLY A 104 17.80 14.16 -9.46
N TRP A 105 18.76 13.99 -8.56
CA TRP A 105 18.94 12.79 -7.75
C TRP A 105 18.52 13.06 -6.31
N MET A 106 18.04 12.01 -5.65
CA MET A 106 17.82 11.98 -4.21
C MET A 106 18.58 10.80 -3.61
N ASP A 107 19.29 11.08 -2.52
CA ASP A 107 19.74 10.03 -1.62
C ASP A 107 18.58 9.54 -0.72
N ILE A 108 18.86 8.52 0.09
CA ILE A 108 17.84 7.91 0.96
C ILE A 108 17.32 8.87 2.03
N ALA A 109 18.16 9.79 2.53
CA ALA A 109 17.75 10.76 3.55
C ALA A 109 16.88 11.85 2.92
N GLU A 110 17.30 12.38 1.77
CA GLU A 110 16.52 13.36 1.01
C GLU A 110 15.15 12.81 0.60
N TYR A 111 15.10 11.54 0.17
CA TYR A 111 13.82 10.91 -0.18
C TYR A 111 12.94 10.64 1.06
N ALA A 112 13.54 10.23 2.18
CA ALA A 112 12.81 10.03 3.42
C ALA A 112 12.21 11.32 4.00
N ASP A 113 12.88 12.46 3.79
CA ASP A 113 12.42 13.78 4.26
C ASP A 113 11.15 14.28 3.56
N LEU A 114 10.72 13.64 2.47
CA LEU A 114 9.44 13.93 1.80
C LEU A 114 8.22 13.44 2.60
N TYR A 115 8.43 12.54 3.57
CA TYR A 115 7.38 11.92 4.36
C TYR A 115 7.12 12.68 5.67
N GLU A 116 5.89 12.58 6.20
CA GLU A 116 5.54 13.18 7.50
C GLU A 116 6.40 12.63 8.66
N LYS A 117 6.87 11.38 8.54
CA LYS A 117 7.72 10.70 9.54
C LYS A 117 9.05 10.24 8.91
N PRO A 118 10.00 11.15 8.67
CA PRO A 118 11.22 10.84 7.93
C PRO A 118 12.05 9.71 8.55
N GLN A 119 12.09 9.60 9.88
CA GLN A 119 12.86 8.54 10.55
C GLN A 119 12.29 7.14 10.27
N ASN A 120 10.95 7.03 10.20
CA ASN A 120 10.28 5.78 9.85
C ASN A 120 10.47 5.47 8.37
N ALA A 121 10.30 6.48 7.50
CA ALA A 121 10.51 6.33 6.05
C ALA A 121 11.94 5.87 5.75
N PHE A 122 12.94 6.49 6.37
CA PHE A 122 14.34 6.11 6.23
C PHE A 122 14.58 4.64 6.64
N GLY A 123 14.04 4.22 7.79
CA GLY A 123 14.18 2.83 8.26
C GLY A 123 13.55 1.81 7.32
N ASN A 124 12.37 2.13 6.78
CA ASN A 124 11.68 1.29 5.80
C ASN A 124 12.48 1.22 4.50
N LEU A 125 12.87 2.35 3.92
CA LEU A 125 13.66 2.41 2.68
C LEU A 125 15.00 1.66 2.80
N ALA A 126 15.66 1.72 3.96
CA ALA A 126 16.90 0.99 4.20
C ALA A 126 16.66 -0.53 4.26
N THR A 127 15.53 -0.95 4.85
CA THR A 127 15.10 -2.36 4.89
C THR A 127 14.70 -2.85 3.51
N ASP A 128 14.05 -1.99 2.73
CA ASP A 128 13.56 -2.23 1.37
C ASP A 128 14.67 -2.22 0.31
N GLU A 129 15.94 -2.12 0.73
CA GLU A 129 17.09 -2.18 -0.18
C GLU A 129 17.08 -1.04 -1.21
N PHE A 130 16.71 0.17 -0.77
CA PHE A 130 16.82 1.38 -1.55
C PHE A 130 18.16 1.45 -2.27
N ARG A 131 18.12 1.71 -3.59
CA ARG A 131 19.31 1.82 -4.42
C ARG A 131 19.61 3.27 -4.77
N ARG A 132 18.61 4.01 -5.25
CA ARG A 132 18.69 5.42 -5.69
C ARG A 132 17.29 5.93 -6.04
N ALA A 133 17.08 7.24 -5.92
CA ALA A 133 15.88 7.90 -6.41
C ALA A 133 16.25 9.04 -7.37
N ALA A 134 15.47 9.20 -8.43
CA ALA A 134 15.55 10.35 -9.33
C ALA A 134 14.25 11.14 -9.26
N VAL A 135 14.37 12.46 -9.25
CA VAL A 135 13.25 13.36 -9.01
C VAL A 135 13.18 14.46 -10.07
N THR A 136 11.96 14.87 -10.38
CA THR A 136 11.68 16.12 -11.06
C THR A 136 10.49 16.78 -10.40
N ASP A 137 10.56 18.10 -10.31
CA ASP A 137 9.53 18.92 -9.70
C ASP A 137 9.32 20.20 -10.51
N TRP A 138 8.13 20.77 -10.40
CA TRP A 138 7.83 22.07 -11.00
C TRP A 138 6.57 22.71 -10.42
N LEU A 139 6.47 24.02 -10.63
CA LEU A 139 5.31 24.84 -10.30
C LEU A 139 4.65 25.38 -11.56
N VAL A 140 3.33 25.28 -11.64
CA VAL A 140 2.51 25.89 -12.69
C VAL A 140 1.67 27.00 -12.09
N GLY A 141 1.88 28.23 -12.55
CA GLY A 141 1.21 29.39 -11.96
C GLY A 141 1.69 29.66 -10.53
N GLY A 142 0.76 29.96 -9.62
CA GLY A 142 1.06 30.39 -8.25
C GLY A 142 1.24 29.25 -7.25
N THR A 143 0.37 28.25 -7.28
CA THR A 143 0.15 27.30 -6.18
C THR A 143 0.21 25.83 -6.57
N TYR A 144 0.06 25.52 -7.87
CA TYR A 144 0.03 24.14 -8.33
C TYR A 144 1.45 23.59 -8.46
N SER A 145 1.81 22.64 -7.61
CA SER A 145 3.08 21.92 -7.65
C SER A 145 2.90 20.48 -8.10
N VAL A 146 3.94 19.94 -8.75
CA VAL A 146 4.06 18.54 -9.10
C VAL A 146 5.45 18.09 -8.71
N GLU A 147 5.53 16.92 -8.09
CA GLU A 147 6.76 16.20 -7.82
C GLU A 147 6.60 14.76 -8.33
N ILE A 148 7.62 14.25 -9.02
CA ILE A 148 7.65 12.89 -9.54
C ILE A 148 8.96 12.26 -9.12
N VAL A 149 8.87 11.16 -8.39
CA VAL A 149 10.03 10.39 -7.96
C VAL A 149 9.99 9.00 -8.59
N LEU A 150 11.13 8.58 -9.13
CA LEU A 150 11.39 7.21 -9.54
C LEU A 150 12.40 6.60 -8.56
N THR A 151 11.92 5.69 -7.73
CA THR A 151 12.72 5.02 -6.70
C THR A 151 13.07 3.63 -7.17
N GLN A 152 14.36 3.33 -7.26
CA GLN A 152 14.85 2.01 -7.63
C GLN A 152 15.29 1.24 -6.39
N PHE A 153 14.91 -0.04 -6.35
CA PHE A 153 15.28 -0.97 -5.29
C PHE A 153 16.22 -2.05 -5.84
N ARG A 154 16.98 -2.71 -4.96
CA ARG A 154 17.89 -3.79 -5.39
C ARG A 154 17.17 -5.11 -5.66
N GLN A 155 16.05 -5.34 -4.98
CA GLN A 155 15.23 -6.56 -5.10
C GLN A 155 16.04 -7.85 -4.90
N GLU A 156 16.98 -7.85 -3.96
CA GLU A 156 17.83 -9.01 -3.65
C GLU A 156 17.04 -10.08 -2.88
N ARG A 157 16.10 -9.66 -2.02
CA ARG A 157 15.30 -10.54 -1.17
C ARG A 157 13.85 -10.78 -1.63
N GLY A 158 13.31 -9.92 -2.49
CA GLY A 158 11.90 -9.95 -2.88
C GLY A 158 11.54 -8.95 -3.97
N LEU A 159 10.25 -8.83 -4.28
CA LEU A 159 9.72 -7.88 -5.26
C LEU A 159 9.51 -6.50 -4.63
N THR A 160 10.58 -5.95 -4.05
CA THR A 160 10.48 -4.83 -3.11
C THR A 160 9.85 -3.58 -3.69
N ALA A 161 10.04 -3.30 -4.99
CA ALA A 161 9.40 -2.14 -5.61
C ALA A 161 7.86 -2.27 -5.63
N ALA A 162 7.35 -3.49 -5.80
CA ALA A 162 5.92 -3.75 -5.80
C ALA A 162 5.35 -3.75 -4.38
N ASP A 163 6.06 -4.34 -3.43
CA ASP A 163 5.66 -4.36 -2.01
C ASP A 163 5.62 -2.93 -1.44
N TYR A 164 6.66 -2.14 -1.72
CA TYR A 164 6.72 -0.72 -1.38
C TYR A 164 5.57 0.07 -2.00
N THR A 165 5.31 -0.12 -3.30
CA THR A 165 4.22 0.56 -4.01
C THR A 165 2.85 0.21 -3.41
N ALA A 166 2.62 -1.06 -3.07
CA ALA A 166 1.38 -1.50 -2.44
C ALA A 166 1.19 -0.86 -1.06
N ASN A 167 2.26 -0.79 -0.25
CA ASN A 167 2.22 -0.13 1.05
C ASN A 167 1.90 1.38 0.94
N GLU A 168 2.52 2.09 -0.01
CA GLU A 168 2.19 3.50 -0.27
C GLU A 168 0.73 3.69 -0.72
N GLN A 169 0.23 2.78 -1.56
CA GLN A 169 -1.17 2.77 -2.00
C GLN A 169 -2.16 2.52 -0.86
N ASP A 170 -1.80 1.69 0.11
CA ASP A 170 -2.61 1.45 1.31
C ASP A 170 -2.69 2.73 2.15
N PHE A 171 -1.56 3.42 2.39
CA PHE A 171 -1.55 4.70 3.10
C PHE A 171 -2.39 5.77 2.40
N ALA A 172 -2.25 5.90 1.08
CA ALA A 172 -3.04 6.82 0.26
C ALA A 172 -4.55 6.53 0.34
N GLY A 173 -4.91 5.25 0.30
CA GLY A 173 -6.30 4.78 0.33
C GLY A 173 -6.97 4.92 1.68
N ASP A 174 -6.21 4.92 2.77
CA ASP A 174 -6.70 5.03 4.14
C ASP A 174 -7.01 6.49 4.56
N GLU A 175 -6.64 7.49 3.76
CA GLU A 175 -6.95 8.89 4.05
C GLU A 175 -8.46 9.17 3.92
N ASP A 176 -8.99 9.96 4.87
CA ASP A 176 -10.39 10.41 4.87
C ASP A 176 -10.75 11.19 3.59
N ASP A 177 -11.93 10.93 3.04
CA ASP A 177 -12.48 11.66 1.88
C ASP A 177 -11.58 11.58 0.63
N THR A 178 -11.11 10.35 0.34
CA THR A 178 -10.25 10.05 -0.81
C THR A 178 -11.00 9.31 -1.91
N ASP A 179 -10.89 9.81 -3.14
CA ASP A 179 -11.32 9.08 -4.33
C ASP A 179 -10.12 8.41 -5.01
N SER A 180 -10.28 7.16 -5.45
CA SER A 180 -9.22 6.41 -6.11
C SER A 180 -9.64 5.75 -7.43
N TRP A 181 -8.68 5.59 -8.35
CA TRP A 181 -8.89 4.94 -9.64
C TRP A 181 -7.65 4.20 -10.12
N PRO A 182 -7.80 3.06 -10.82
CA PRO A 182 -6.68 2.40 -11.46
C PRO A 182 -6.10 3.27 -12.58
N VAL A 183 -4.78 3.29 -12.69
CA VAL A 183 -4.05 3.92 -13.78
C VAL A 183 -4.06 2.96 -14.98
N PRO A 184 -4.63 3.34 -16.13
CA PRO A 184 -4.66 2.46 -17.29
C PRO A 184 -3.26 2.06 -17.78
N GLY A 185 -3.05 0.76 -18.00
CA GLY A 185 -1.82 0.22 -18.60
C GLY A 185 -0.68 -0.09 -17.62
N THR A 186 -0.89 0.09 -16.32
CA THR A 186 0.11 -0.22 -15.28
C THR A 186 -0.11 -1.60 -14.64
N GLY A 187 -1.37 -2.06 -14.57
CA GLY A 187 -1.74 -3.32 -13.94
C GLY A 187 -1.90 -3.19 -12.42
N ASP A 188 -0.93 -2.58 -11.75
CA ASP A 188 -0.86 -2.35 -10.31
C ASP A 188 -1.00 -0.89 -9.89
N GLY A 189 -1.00 0.05 -10.85
CA GLY A 189 -0.94 1.47 -10.53
C GLY A 189 -2.31 2.08 -10.17
N TRP A 190 -2.31 2.99 -9.19
CA TRP A 190 -3.48 3.70 -8.70
C TRP A 190 -3.21 5.21 -8.59
N ALA A 191 -4.27 5.99 -8.73
CA ALA A 191 -4.27 7.43 -8.53
C ALA A 191 -5.35 7.81 -7.52
N TYR A 192 -5.01 8.72 -6.62
CA TYR A 192 -5.76 9.15 -5.45
C TYR A 192 -5.94 10.67 -5.50
N VAL A 193 -7.11 11.13 -5.09
CA VAL A 193 -7.42 12.55 -4.89
C VAL A 193 -8.02 12.70 -3.51
N HIS A 194 -7.39 13.52 -2.67
CA HIS A 194 -7.86 13.80 -1.32
C HIS A 194 -8.74 15.06 -1.38
N ASN A 195 -10.05 14.88 -1.17
CA ASN A 195 -11.04 15.95 -1.32
C ASN A 195 -11.09 16.87 -0.10
N LYS A 196 -10.55 16.43 1.03
CA LYS A 196 -10.39 17.24 2.24
C LYS A 196 -8.99 17.86 2.28
N PRO A 197 -8.86 19.19 2.30
CA PRO A 197 -7.55 19.82 2.38
C PRO A 197 -6.94 19.74 3.78
N ASP A 198 -5.61 19.67 3.86
CA ASP A 198 -4.89 20.00 5.11
C ASP A 198 -5.03 21.50 5.39
N THR A 199 -5.36 21.84 6.63
CA THR A 199 -5.58 23.22 7.06
C THR A 199 -4.79 23.50 8.34
N LYS A 200 -3.92 24.51 8.27
CA LYS A 200 -3.11 24.97 9.40
C LYS A 200 -3.31 26.48 9.58
N PRO A 201 -3.52 26.99 10.81
CA PRO A 201 -3.67 28.43 11.04
C PRO A 201 -2.50 29.23 10.46
N GLY A 202 -2.81 30.26 9.66
CA GLY A 202 -1.80 31.08 8.98
C GLY A 202 -1.35 30.56 7.61
N TYR A 203 -1.87 29.42 7.15
CA TYR A 203 -1.57 28.84 5.84
C TYR A 203 -2.84 28.74 4.99
N LEU A 204 -2.67 28.71 3.65
CA LEU A 204 -3.76 28.38 2.74
C LEU A 204 -4.11 26.88 2.86
N PRO A 205 -5.38 26.49 2.62
CA PRO A 205 -5.74 25.08 2.52
C PRO A 205 -4.87 24.38 1.47
N LEU A 206 -4.39 23.17 1.78
CA LEU A 206 -3.54 22.39 0.90
C LEU A 206 -4.30 21.13 0.46
N TYR A 207 -4.66 21.07 -0.80
CA TYR A 207 -5.17 19.85 -1.42
C TYR A 207 -4.01 19.04 -1.97
N SER A 208 -4.08 17.72 -1.81
CA SER A 208 -3.13 16.75 -2.34
C SER A 208 -3.82 15.78 -3.29
N ALA A 209 -3.04 15.26 -4.23
CA ALA A 209 -3.39 14.10 -5.04
C ALA A 209 -2.10 13.34 -5.35
N GLU A 210 -2.17 12.03 -5.36
CA GLU A 210 -1.01 11.19 -5.57
C GLU A 210 -1.27 10.01 -6.49
N ALA A 211 -0.23 9.46 -7.10
CA ALA A 211 -0.34 8.26 -7.90
C ALA A 211 0.91 7.42 -7.76
N MET A 212 0.71 6.12 -7.55
CA MET A 212 1.77 5.14 -7.42
C MET A 212 1.60 4.01 -8.42
N ALA A 213 2.70 3.53 -8.99
CA ALA A 213 2.72 2.35 -9.85
C ALA A 213 4.14 1.75 -9.91
N THR A 214 4.23 0.46 -10.22
CA THR A 214 5.53 -0.23 -10.31
C THR A 214 5.85 -0.62 -11.75
N ARG A 215 7.14 -0.64 -12.09
CA ARG A 215 7.63 -1.36 -13.26
C ARG A 215 9.00 -1.97 -12.99
N GLY A 216 9.04 -3.29 -12.87
CA GLY A 216 10.29 -3.99 -12.55
C GLY A 216 10.77 -3.64 -11.16
N ASP A 217 11.99 -3.13 -11.05
CA ASP A 217 12.63 -2.70 -9.81
C ASP A 217 12.45 -1.21 -9.48
N ILE A 218 11.56 -0.52 -10.21
CA ILE A 218 11.25 0.90 -10.02
C ILE A 218 9.82 1.07 -9.52
N ALA A 219 9.69 1.78 -8.40
CA ALA A 219 8.44 2.41 -7.97
C ALA A 219 8.37 3.84 -8.51
N MET A 220 7.24 4.21 -9.10
CA MET A 220 6.91 5.57 -9.48
C MET A 220 5.95 6.14 -8.44
N THR A 221 6.30 7.30 -7.88
CA THR A 221 5.40 8.10 -7.05
C THR A 221 5.24 9.48 -7.66
N VAL A 222 4.01 9.96 -7.74
CA VAL A 222 3.67 11.31 -8.20
C VAL A 222 2.90 11.99 -7.08
N TRP A 223 3.36 13.16 -6.65
CA TRP A 223 2.62 14.03 -5.74
C TRP A 223 2.23 15.33 -6.46
N VAL A 224 1.02 15.79 -6.17
CA VAL A 224 0.47 17.04 -6.69
C VAL A 224 -0.14 17.80 -5.53
N TYR A 225 0.22 19.07 -5.40
CA TYR A 225 -0.39 19.95 -4.40
C TYR A 225 -0.95 21.22 -5.04
N ASP A 226 -2.03 21.75 -4.48
CA ASP A 226 -2.62 23.03 -4.87
C ASP A 226 -3.43 23.62 -3.71
N THR A 227 -3.76 24.91 -3.77
CA THR A 227 -4.67 25.54 -2.80
C THR A 227 -6.13 25.41 -3.21
N LYS A 228 -6.41 24.59 -4.22
CA LYS A 228 -7.73 24.33 -4.80
C LYS A 228 -7.88 22.82 -5.02
N PRO A 229 -9.12 22.29 -5.01
CA PRO A 229 -9.35 20.89 -5.31
C PRO A 229 -8.66 20.44 -6.59
N ILE A 230 -7.96 19.31 -6.54
CA ILE A 230 -7.23 18.76 -7.66
C ILE A 230 -8.14 17.81 -8.43
N PRO A 231 -8.49 18.09 -9.70
CA PRO A 231 -9.34 17.19 -10.45
C PRO A 231 -8.60 15.90 -10.82
N LYS A 232 -9.29 14.76 -10.73
CA LYS A 232 -8.83 13.42 -11.20
C LYS A 232 -8.00 13.46 -12.48
N LYS A 233 -8.46 14.21 -13.48
CA LYS A 233 -7.81 14.28 -14.79
C LYS A 233 -6.35 14.74 -14.69
N LYS A 234 -6.01 15.68 -13.79
CA LYS A 234 -4.64 16.18 -13.65
C LYS A 234 -3.68 15.08 -13.19
N ILE A 235 -4.00 14.40 -12.09
CA ILE A 235 -3.14 13.33 -11.54
C ILE A 235 -3.09 12.12 -12.49
N MET A 236 -4.23 11.74 -13.07
CA MET A 236 -4.32 10.62 -14.02
C MET A 236 -3.50 10.86 -15.30
N ASP A 237 -3.51 12.07 -15.84
CA ASP A 237 -2.74 12.42 -17.04
C ASP A 237 -1.22 12.39 -16.76
N LEU A 238 -0.79 12.81 -15.56
CA LEU A 238 0.62 12.75 -15.14
C LEU A 238 1.09 11.30 -14.99
N ALA A 239 0.35 10.49 -14.24
CA ALA A 239 0.69 9.09 -13.99
C ALA A 239 0.82 8.29 -15.30
N LYS A 240 -0.14 8.42 -16.22
CA LYS A 240 -0.08 7.75 -17.52
C LYS A 240 1.16 8.12 -18.32
N ARG A 241 1.41 9.42 -18.47
CA ARG A 241 2.54 9.93 -19.25
C ARG A 241 3.88 9.55 -18.64
N GLN A 242 3.97 9.46 -17.32
CA GLN A 242 5.18 8.99 -16.64
C GLN A 242 5.38 7.48 -16.87
N MET A 243 4.32 6.68 -16.74
CA MET A 243 4.38 5.23 -16.96
C MET A 243 4.65 4.82 -18.41
N GLU A 244 4.29 5.67 -19.38
CA GLU A 244 4.68 5.49 -20.79
C GLU A 244 6.19 5.63 -21.02
N ARG A 245 6.92 6.28 -20.10
CA ARG A 245 8.38 6.46 -20.20
C ARG A 245 9.17 5.31 -19.56
N LEU A 246 8.56 4.54 -18.66
CA LEU A 246 9.12 3.32 -18.08
C LEU A 246 8.86 2.12 -19.00
#